data_AF-A0A1X2M115-F1
#
_entry.id   AF-A0A1X2M115-F1
#
_cell.length_a   1.000
_cell.length_b   1.000
_cell.length_c   1.000
_cell.angle_alpha   90.00
_cell.angle_beta   90.00
_cell.angle_gamma   90.00
#
_symmetry.space_group_name_H-M   'P 1'
#
loop_
_entity.id
_entity.type
_entity.pdbx_description
1 polymer ?
#
loop_
_entity_poly.entity_id
_entity_poly.type
_entity_poly.pdbx_seq_one_letter_code
_entity_poly.pdbx_strand_id
1 'polypeptide(L)'
;MSSVDVNSPGSAPTPDAPTSETSTAEKPKKATAKKAASKRTKTLELTLTVTGAADGEWHAELKQGSAYLARNVAVAAAAVSRAAKELHQDLSTPIDEVIGEARSQQAARVAALEAELEAARKVLANLD
;
A
#
# COMPACT_ATOMS: atom_id res chain seq x y z
N MET A 1 64.80 -15.58 23.23
CA MET A 1 64.62 -16.81 22.44
C MET A 1 64.43 -16.41 21.00
N SER A 2 65.46 -16.67 20.20
CA SER A 2 65.46 -16.57 18.74
C SER A 2 64.50 -17.61 18.16
N SER A 3 63.85 -17.30 17.04
CA SER A 3 64.00 -18.13 15.85
C SER A 3 63.65 -17.34 14.60
N VAL A 4 64.65 -17.25 13.74
CA VAL A 4 64.57 -16.96 12.33
C VAL A 4 63.66 -18.00 11.64
N ASP A 5 63.03 -17.62 10.52
CA ASP A 5 63.28 -18.35 9.27
C ASP A 5 62.95 -17.46 8.06
N VAL A 6 64.01 -17.24 7.27
CA VAL A 6 64.01 -16.66 5.93
C VAL A 6 63.73 -17.81 4.98
N ASN A 7 62.79 -17.66 4.04
CA ASN A 7 63.02 -18.24 2.72
C ASN A 7 62.26 -17.50 1.63
N SER A 8 63.03 -16.90 0.72
CA SER A 8 62.59 -16.38 -0.57
C SER A 8 63.59 -16.94 -1.59
N PRO A 9 63.10 -17.49 -2.71
CA PRO A 9 63.57 -17.00 -4.01
C PRO A 9 62.39 -16.90 -4.99
N GLY A 10 62.34 -16.02 -5.99
CA GLY A 10 63.43 -15.47 -6.79
C GLY A 10 63.36 -16.03 -8.23
N SER A 11 62.77 -15.23 -9.14
CA SER A 11 63.00 -15.16 -10.61
C SER A 11 62.59 -16.31 -11.56
N ALA A 12 61.54 -16.03 -12.37
CA ALA A 12 61.40 -15.98 -13.86
C ALA A 12 62.30 -16.85 -14.80
N PRO A 13 62.08 -16.95 -16.14
CA PRO A 13 61.00 -16.54 -17.06
C PRO A 13 60.57 -17.68 -18.05
N THR A 14 59.64 -17.44 -18.99
CA THR A 14 59.70 -17.71 -20.46
C THR A 14 58.34 -18.00 -21.13
N PRO A 15 58.20 -17.69 -22.44
CA PRO A 15 57.01 -17.10 -23.05
C PRO A 15 56.31 -18.03 -24.06
N ASP A 16 55.08 -17.69 -24.45
CA ASP A 16 54.70 -17.52 -25.87
C ASP A 16 53.31 -16.86 -25.96
N ALA A 17 53.20 -15.88 -26.86
CA ALA A 17 51.96 -15.22 -27.27
C ALA A 17 51.52 -15.83 -28.62
N PRO A 18 50.57 -15.27 -29.40
CA PRO A 18 49.33 -14.54 -29.11
C PRO A 18 48.12 -15.30 -29.74
N THR A 19 46.89 -14.79 -29.63
CA THR A 19 45.95 -14.55 -30.77
C THR A 19 44.52 -14.26 -30.31
N SER A 20 43.92 -13.29 -31.00
CA SER A 20 42.51 -12.86 -31.04
C SER A 20 41.97 -12.16 -29.80
N GLU A 21 42.02 -10.83 -29.77
CA GLU A 21 41.01 -9.95 -30.41
C GLU A 21 39.59 -10.27 -29.94
N THR A 22 39.04 -9.43 -29.06
CA THR A 22 37.94 -8.51 -29.42
C THR A 22 37.45 -7.73 -28.19
N SER A 23 37.40 -6.41 -28.37
CA SER A 23 36.33 -5.50 -27.88
C SER A 23 36.03 -5.50 -26.37
N THR A 24 36.30 -4.45 -25.61
CA THR A 24 35.75 -3.09 -25.81
C THR A 24 36.47 -2.11 -24.88
N ALA A 25 36.72 -0.92 -25.39
CA ALA A 25 37.45 0.19 -24.79
C ALA A 25 36.98 0.62 -23.38
N GLU A 26 37.94 0.71 -22.45
CA GLU A 26 37.99 1.70 -21.36
C GLU A 26 38.07 3.12 -21.97
N LYS A 27 37.41 4.18 -21.46
CA LYS A 27 37.66 5.00 -20.24
C LYS A 27 36.76 6.27 -20.39
N PRO A 28 36.62 7.24 -19.44
CA PRO A 28 37.44 7.47 -18.25
C PRO A 28 36.77 7.90 -16.93
N LYS A 29 37.58 7.69 -15.87
CA LYS A 29 37.55 8.29 -14.52
C LYS A 29 36.91 9.69 -14.41
N LYS A 30 36.03 9.89 -13.42
CA LYS A 30 36.09 11.12 -12.60
C LYS A 30 35.51 10.93 -11.20
N ALA A 31 36.25 11.49 -10.26
CA ALA A 31 36.04 11.46 -8.83
C ALA A 31 34.77 12.21 -8.37
N THR A 32 34.37 11.87 -7.14
CA THR A 32 33.67 12.70 -6.14
C THR A 32 32.33 13.32 -6.54
N ALA A 33 31.27 12.80 -5.93
CA ALA A 33 30.26 13.66 -5.34
C ALA A 33 29.65 12.99 -4.11
N LYS A 34 30.25 13.24 -2.94
CA LYS A 34 29.54 13.18 -1.66
C LYS A 34 28.48 14.29 -1.74
N LYS A 35 27.34 13.99 -2.38
CA LYS A 35 26.24 14.95 -2.49
C LYS A 35 25.63 15.09 -1.11
N ALA A 36 25.85 16.29 -0.57
CA ALA A 36 25.19 16.92 0.55
C ALA A 36 23.85 16.26 0.92
N ALA A 37 23.73 15.93 2.20
CA ALA A 37 22.45 15.76 2.88
C ALA A 37 21.72 17.11 2.87
N SER A 38 21.22 17.52 1.69
CA SER A 38 20.17 18.52 1.61
C SER A 38 19.00 17.96 2.39
N LYS A 39 18.57 18.69 3.42
CA LYS A 39 17.31 18.47 4.13
C LYS A 39 16.18 18.43 3.10
N ARG A 40 15.90 17.25 2.57
CA ARG A 40 14.74 16.99 1.73
C ARG A 40 13.56 17.16 2.67
N THR A 41 12.73 18.16 2.41
CA THR A 41 11.30 18.10 2.76
C THR A 41 10.84 16.72 2.30
N LYS A 42 10.80 15.77 3.24
CA LYS A 42 10.37 14.40 2.96
C LYS A 42 8.89 14.53 2.66
N THR A 43 8.53 14.57 1.37
CA THR A 43 7.16 14.35 0.94
C THR A 43 6.72 13.02 1.55
N LEU A 44 5.82 13.07 2.53
CA LEU A 44 5.27 11.89 3.17
C LEU A 44 4.11 11.43 2.29
N GLU A 45 4.32 10.37 1.51
CA GLU A 45 3.25 9.73 0.77
C GLU A 45 2.46 8.84 1.73
N LEU A 46 1.23 9.25 2.05
CA LEU A 46 0.23 8.44 2.74
C LEU A 46 -0.81 7.96 1.72
N THR A 47 -1.17 6.69 1.80
CA THR A 47 -2.28 6.10 1.04
C THR A 47 -3.33 5.62 2.02
N LEU A 48 -4.51 6.26 2.01
CA LEU A 48 -5.69 5.82 2.73
C LEU A 48 -6.62 5.10 1.75
N THR A 49 -6.92 3.83 2.03
CA THR A 49 -7.90 3.04 1.29
C THR A 49 -9.13 2.85 2.17
N VAL A 50 -10.31 3.11 1.64
CA VAL A 50 -11.58 2.91 2.34
C VAL A 50 -12.42 1.95 1.52
N THR A 51 -12.99 0.94 2.17
CA THR A 51 -13.84 -0.08 1.56
C THR A 51 -15.17 -0.10 2.29
N GLY A 52 -16.25 0.21 1.58
CA GLY A 52 -17.62 0.11 2.10
C GLY A 52 -18.34 -1.11 1.53
N ALA A 53 -19.00 -1.87 2.40
CA ALA A 53 -19.93 -2.93 2.01
C ALA A 53 -21.36 -2.37 1.92
N ALA A 54 -22.21 -2.98 1.09
CA ALA A 54 -23.63 -2.63 0.97
C ALA A 54 -24.45 -2.88 2.25
N ASP A 55 -23.84 -3.51 3.25
CA ASP A 55 -24.36 -3.71 4.61
C ASP A 55 -24.19 -2.45 5.50
N GLY A 56 -23.39 -1.47 5.05
CA GLY A 56 -23.06 -0.30 5.85
C GLY A 56 -21.87 -0.49 6.79
N GLU A 57 -21.16 -1.61 6.68
CA GLU A 57 -19.85 -1.79 7.29
C GLU A 57 -18.77 -1.16 6.40
N TRP A 58 -18.00 -0.23 6.95
CA TRP A 58 -16.89 0.42 6.26
C TRP A 58 -15.59 0.13 6.99
N HIS A 59 -14.55 -0.21 6.24
CA HIS A 59 -13.19 -0.40 6.75
C HIS A 59 -12.24 0.59 6.11
N ALA A 60 -11.27 1.07 6.90
CA ALA A 60 -10.18 1.90 6.41
C ALA A 60 -8.81 1.23 6.67
N GLU A 61 -7.93 1.41 5.70
CA GLU A 61 -6.54 0.99 5.74
C GLU A 61 -5.64 2.18 5.42
N LEU A 62 -4.65 2.45 6.27
CA LEU A 62 -3.70 3.54 6.08
C LEU A 62 -2.29 3.00 5.89
N LYS A 63 -1.64 3.43 4.82
CA LYS A 63 -0.25 3.12 4.47
C LYS A 63 0.59 4.39 4.39
N GLN A 64 1.86 4.31 4.76
CA GLN A 64 2.88 5.33 4.55
C GLN A 64 4.06 4.69 3.81
N GLY A 65 4.26 5.08 2.55
CA GLY A 65 5.17 4.36 1.65
C GLY A 65 4.79 2.87 1.55
N SER A 66 5.66 1.99 2.07
CA SER A 66 5.43 0.53 2.10
C SER A 66 4.92 0.00 3.45
N ALA A 67 4.87 0.84 4.49
CA ALA A 67 4.45 0.42 5.83
C ALA A 67 2.95 0.66 6.02
N TYR A 68 2.27 -0.26 6.70
CA TYR A 68 0.89 -0.06 7.13
C TYR A 68 0.88 0.58 8.51
N LEU A 69 0.18 1.70 8.65
CA LEU A 69 -0.04 2.35 9.95
C LEU A 69 -1.30 1.79 10.63
N ALA A 70 -2.34 1.48 9.84
CA ALA A 70 -3.58 0.92 10.35
C ALA A 70 -4.23 0.00 9.31
N ARG A 71 -4.87 -1.08 9.77
CA ARG A 71 -5.61 -2.05 8.94
C ARG A 71 -6.93 -2.42 9.59
N ASN A 72 -7.94 -2.70 8.76
CA ASN A 72 -9.27 -3.15 9.18
C ASN A 72 -9.91 -2.24 10.24
N VAL A 73 -9.69 -0.93 10.17
CA VAL A 73 -10.31 0.01 11.10
C VAL A 73 -11.76 0.13 10.72
N ALA A 74 -12.68 -0.27 11.60
CA ALA A 74 -14.11 -0.04 11.40
C ALA A 74 -14.38 1.48 11.43
N VAL A 75 -15.02 1.99 10.39
CA VAL A 75 -15.35 3.41 10.24
C VAL A 75 -16.86 3.53 10.03
N ALA A 76 -17.48 4.56 10.61
CA ALA A 76 -18.86 4.87 10.28
C ALA A 76 -18.92 5.60 8.93
N ALA A 77 -19.88 5.28 8.08
CA ALA A 77 -20.10 5.98 6.80
C ALA A 77 -20.20 7.52 6.98
N ALA A 78 -20.86 7.97 8.05
CA ALA A 78 -20.95 9.40 8.39
C ALA A 78 -19.60 10.04 8.73
N ALA A 79 -18.66 9.27 9.29
CA ALA A 79 -17.30 9.73 9.56
C ALA A 79 -16.48 9.81 8.27
N VAL A 80 -16.66 8.87 7.33
CA VAL A 80 -16.02 8.91 6.00
C VAL A 80 -16.47 10.16 5.24
N SER A 81 -17.77 10.47 5.23
CA SER A 81 -18.32 11.70 4.64
C SER A 81 -17.69 12.98 5.22
N ARG A 82 -17.56 13.05 6.55
CA ARG A 82 -16.94 14.20 7.22
C ARG A 82 -15.46 14.33 6.89
N ALA A 83 -14.70 13.23 6.96
CA ALA A 83 -13.29 13.22 6.61
C ALA A 83 -13.06 13.58 5.14
N ALA A 84 -13.92 13.12 4.23
CA ALA A 84 -13.86 13.48 2.82
C ALA A 84 -14.09 14.99 2.62
N LYS A 85 -15.04 15.60 3.33
CA LYS A 85 -15.28 17.05 3.30
C LYS A 85 -14.08 17.85 3.79
N GLU A 86 -13.40 17.35 4.83
CA GLU A 86 -12.17 17.96 5.36
C GLU A 86 -10.99 17.82 4.41
N LEU A 87 -10.93 16.72 3.63
CA LEU A 87 -9.88 16.51 2.64
C LEU A 87 -10.11 17.33 1.37
N HIS A 88 -11.29 17.17 0.75
CA HIS A 88 -11.73 17.96 -0.39
C HIS A 88 -13.22 17.77 -0.72
N GLN A 89 -13.93 18.85 -1.05
CA GLN A 89 -15.33 18.84 -1.43
C GLN A 89 -15.64 17.89 -2.61
N ASP A 90 -14.79 17.87 -3.64
CA ASP A 90 -14.98 17.02 -4.83
C ASP A 90 -14.96 15.52 -4.52
N LEU A 91 -14.29 15.11 -3.45
CA LEU A 91 -14.30 13.71 -3.00
C LEU A 91 -15.54 13.40 -2.16
N SER A 92 -16.06 14.39 -1.44
CA SER A 92 -17.21 14.19 -0.55
C SER A 92 -18.51 13.91 -1.29
N THR A 93 -18.77 14.58 -2.42
CA THR A 93 -20.00 14.44 -3.20
C THR A 93 -20.25 13.00 -3.69
N PRO A 94 -19.32 12.34 -4.41
CA PRO A 94 -19.54 10.97 -4.88
C PRO A 94 -19.58 9.96 -3.71
N ILE A 95 -18.85 10.22 -2.62
CA ILE A 95 -18.88 9.37 -1.43
C ILE A 95 -20.26 9.45 -0.75
N ASP A 96 -20.81 10.66 -0.60
CA ASP A 96 -22.14 10.88 -0.01
C ASP A 96 -23.25 10.23 -0.83
N GLU A 97 -23.14 10.28 -2.16
CA GLU A 97 -24.07 9.61 -3.09
C GLU A 97 -24.04 8.08 -2.91
N VAL A 98 -22.85 7.46 -2.96
CA VAL A 98 -22.68 6.01 -2.74
C VAL A 98 -23.17 5.58 -1.35
N ILE A 99 -22.90 6.37 -0.30
CA ILE A 99 -23.40 6.09 1.06
C ILE A 99 -24.93 6.19 1.11
N GLY A 100 -25.52 7.15 0.39
CA GLY A 100 -26.98 7.32 0.28
C GLY A 100 -27.63 6.11 -0.38
N GLU A 101 -27.07 5.67 -1.51
CA GLU A 101 -27.53 4.47 -2.23
C GLU A 101 -27.42 3.20 -1.38
N ALA A 102 -26.30 3.01 -0.67
CA ALA A 102 -26.10 1.87 0.21
C ALA A 102 -27.17 1.82 1.32
N ARG A 103 -27.48 2.97 1.95
CA ARG A 103 -28.57 3.05 2.93
C ARG A 103 -29.94 2.76 2.34
N SER A 104 -30.22 3.25 1.12
CA SER A 104 -31.47 2.95 0.43
C SER A 104 -31.63 1.45 0.16
N GLN A 105 -30.56 0.78 -0.28
CA GLN A 105 -30.55 -0.66 -0.51
C GLN A 105 -30.72 -1.46 0.79
N GLN A 106 -30.08 -1.03 1.87
CA GLN A 106 -30.26 -1.64 3.19
C GLN A 106 -31.71 -1.50 3.67
N ALA A 107 -32.29 -0.31 3.57
CA ALA A 107 -33.68 -0.06 3.95
C ALA A 107 -34.67 -0.88 3.12
N ALA A 108 -34.42 -1.02 1.80
CA ALA A 108 -35.24 -1.85 0.93
C ALA A 108 -35.18 -3.34 1.30
N ARG A 109 -33.99 -3.86 1.66
CA ARG A 109 -33.83 -5.24 2.13
C ARG A 109 -34.55 -5.48 3.46
N VAL A 110 -34.44 -4.54 4.40
CA VAL A 110 -35.15 -4.61 5.68
C VAL A 110 -36.67 -4.60 5.46
N ALA A 111 -37.18 -3.68 4.63
CA ALA A 111 -38.61 -3.61 4.34
C ALA A 111 -39.15 -4.88 3.66
N ALA A 112 -38.38 -5.49 2.74
CA ALA A 112 -38.77 -6.74 2.10
C ALA A 112 -38.83 -7.90 3.12
N LEU A 113 -37.82 -8.02 3.97
CA LEU A 113 -37.76 -9.05 5.02
C LEU A 113 -38.87 -8.86 6.07
N GLU A 114 -39.18 -7.62 6.44
CA GLU A 114 -40.27 -7.32 7.38
C GLU A 114 -41.65 -7.67 6.79
N ALA A 115 -41.88 -7.42 5.50
CA ALA A 115 -43.11 -7.83 4.81
C ALA A 115 -43.26 -9.36 4.76
N GLU A 116 -42.16 -10.10 4.53
CA GLU A 116 -42.16 -11.56 4.59
C GLU A 116 -42.49 -12.08 6.00
N LEU A 117 -41.93 -11.47 7.04
CA LEU A 117 -42.23 -11.82 8.44
C LEU A 117 -43.68 -11.50 8.82
N GLU A 118 -44.23 -10.37 8.37
CA GLU A 118 -45.61 -10.00 8.63
C GLU A 118 -46.59 -10.96 7.95
N ALA A 119 -46.32 -11.34 6.69
CA ALA A 119 -47.10 -12.34 5.97
C ALA A 119 -47.08 -13.69 6.69
N ALA A 120 -45.90 -14.14 7.14
CA ALA A 120 -45.76 -15.38 7.90
C ALA A 120 -46.52 -15.34 9.24
N ARG A 121 -46.44 -14.22 9.97
CA ARG A 121 -47.20 -14.02 11.23
C ARG A 121 -48.71 -14.07 11.00
N LYS A 122 -49.20 -13.50 9.90
CA LYS A 122 -50.64 -13.48 9.58
C LYS A 122 -51.17 -14.87 9.24
N VAL A 123 -50.38 -15.71 8.57
CA VAL A 123 -50.75 -17.11 8.30
C VAL A 123 -50.83 -17.90 9.60
N LEU A 124 -49.86 -17.73 10.50
CA LEU A 124 -49.88 -18.39 11.81
C LEU A 124 -51.09 -17.97 12.65
N ALA A 125 -51.42 -16.68 12.67
CA ALA A 125 -52.58 -16.15 13.41
C ALA A 125 -53.95 -16.60 12.84
N ASN A 126 -53.98 -17.17 11.64
CA ASN A 126 -55.20 -17.72 11.02
C ASN A 126 -55.34 -19.23 11.25
N LEU A 127 -54.34 -19.86 11.89
CA LEU A 127 -54.30 -21.29 12.21
C LEU A 127 -54.57 -21.56 13.70
N ASP A 128 -54.61 -20.52 14.53
CA ASP A 128 -55.03 -20.51 15.94
C ASP A 128 -56.50 -20.06 16.03
#